data_AF-A0AA43RIE5-F1
#
_entry.id   AF-A0AA43RIE5-F1
#
_cell.length_a   1.000
_cell.length_b   1.000
_cell.length_c   1.000
_cell.angle_alpha   90.00
_cell.angle_beta   90.00
_cell.angle_gamma   90.00
#
_symmetry.space_group_name_H-M   'P 1'
#
loop_
_entity.id
_entity.type
_entity.pdbx_description
1 polymer ?
#
loop_
_entity_poly.entity_id
_entity_poly.type
_entity_poly.pdbx_seq_one_letter_code
_entity_poly.pdbx_strand_id
1 'polypeptide(L)'
;MSLLEMVETAESSKTGFGGAGSATPSLDTEQHLKKMTVSDLRDAVQKYVSLDELAELLFNDRKKAEAELRGACDQVFLNNQDYLCSAEDQARLTTSLLDVVFGMGPIEEFIDDDSVTEIMINGANEIYIERRGVIEKTNKKFANDEQVRVLLDKVLAPLGRRIDESSPMVNARLERGHRVNA
;
A
#
# COMPACT_ATOMS: atom_id res chain seq x y z
N MET A 1 1.65 0.96 16.15
CA MET A 1 0.83 2.01 15.50
C MET A 1 0.18 1.37 14.28
N SER A 2 -1.10 1.65 14.07
CA SER A 2 -2.00 0.84 13.22
C SER A 2 -1.86 1.18 11.73
N LEU A 3 -2.06 0.17 10.86
CA LEU A 3 -2.24 0.28 9.39
C LEU A 3 -3.21 1.40 8.96
N LEU A 4 -4.04 1.90 9.89
CA LEU A 4 -4.92 3.06 9.69
C LEU A 4 -4.19 4.35 9.30
N GLU A 5 -3.11 4.72 9.99
CA GLU A 5 -2.41 6.01 9.75
C GLU A 5 -1.70 6.03 8.39
N MET A 6 -1.46 4.85 7.83
CA MET A 6 -0.69 4.70 6.60
C MET A 6 -1.45 5.07 5.33
N VAL A 7 -2.78 5.00 5.33
CA VAL A 7 -3.57 5.26 4.10
C VAL A 7 -4.04 6.72 4.06
N GLU A 8 -4.14 7.39 5.21
CA GLU A 8 -4.51 8.81 5.27
C GLU A 8 -3.48 9.73 4.60
N THR A 9 -2.20 9.37 4.64
CA THR A 9 -1.12 10.26 4.16
C THR A 9 -0.84 10.18 2.66
N ALA A 10 -1.34 9.15 1.95
CA ALA A 10 -1.15 8.99 0.51
C ALA A 10 -2.03 9.93 -0.34
N GLU A 11 -3.12 10.47 0.21
CA GLU A 11 -4.15 11.20 -0.56
C GLU A 11 -4.01 12.73 -0.54
N SER A 12 -3.14 13.30 0.29
CA SER A 12 -3.04 14.78 0.45
C SER A 12 -2.32 15.51 -0.69
N SER A 13 -1.77 14.81 -1.71
CA SER A 13 -0.95 15.42 -2.77
C SER A 13 -1.64 15.62 -4.12
N LYS A 14 -2.96 15.46 -4.22
CA LYS A 14 -3.73 15.66 -5.48
C LYS A 14 -4.89 16.66 -5.34
N THR A 15 -4.60 17.90 -4.98
CA THR A 15 -5.57 19.00 -5.22
C THR A 15 -4.87 20.23 -5.78
N GLY A 16 -5.09 20.49 -7.08
CA GLY A 16 -4.62 21.71 -7.72
C GLY A 16 -4.71 21.73 -9.24
N PHE A 17 -5.91 21.96 -9.79
CA PHE A 17 -6.07 22.95 -10.87
C PHE A 17 -7.56 23.29 -11.07
N GLY A 18 -7.85 24.59 -11.03
CA GLY A 18 -9.18 25.15 -11.23
C GLY A 18 -9.53 25.34 -12.70
N GLY A 19 -10.84 25.38 -12.98
CA GLY A 19 -11.41 25.83 -14.24
C GLY A 19 -12.77 26.46 -13.98
N ALA A 20 -12.91 27.74 -14.35
CA ALA A 20 -14.16 28.48 -14.36
C ALA A 20 -14.95 28.18 -15.66
N GLY A 21 -16.28 28.08 -15.56
CA GLY A 21 -17.17 27.97 -16.72
C GLY A 21 -18.62 27.71 -16.34
N SER A 22 -19.46 28.71 -16.59
CA SER A 22 -20.91 28.81 -16.32
C SER A 22 -21.81 27.90 -17.16
N ALA A 23 -22.95 27.43 -16.61
CA ALA A 23 -24.32 27.70 -17.12
C ALA A 23 -25.41 26.75 -16.54
N THR A 24 -26.44 27.36 -15.93
CA THR A 24 -27.87 26.99 -15.75
C THR A 24 -28.34 25.63 -15.17
N PRO A 25 -29.39 25.62 -14.33
CA PRO A 25 -29.86 24.43 -13.62
C PRO A 25 -31.04 23.74 -14.33
N SER A 26 -31.01 22.43 -14.44
CA SER A 26 -32.18 21.59 -14.70
C SER A 26 -32.24 20.46 -13.67
N LEU A 27 -33.43 20.24 -13.11
CA LEU A 27 -33.70 19.23 -12.10
C LEU A 27 -33.60 17.82 -12.70
N ASP A 28 -32.64 17.03 -12.23
CA ASP A 28 -32.69 15.57 -12.35
C ASP A 28 -32.28 14.97 -11.01
N THR A 29 -33.06 13.99 -10.57
CA THR A 29 -32.84 13.21 -9.35
C THR A 29 -31.69 12.25 -9.63
N GLU A 30 -30.45 12.75 -9.67
CA GLU A 30 -29.27 11.89 -9.62
C GLU A 30 -29.11 11.44 -8.17
N GLN A 31 -29.62 10.25 -7.86
CA GLN A 31 -29.01 9.43 -6.81
C GLN A 31 -27.55 9.28 -7.20
N HIS A 32 -26.70 10.13 -6.63
CA HIS A 32 -25.27 10.15 -6.87
C HIS A 32 -24.70 8.85 -6.28
N LEU A 33 -24.66 7.81 -7.10
CA LEU A 33 -24.06 6.52 -6.80
C LEU A 33 -22.61 6.78 -6.42
N LYS A 34 -22.31 6.73 -5.12
CA LYS A 34 -20.96 6.99 -4.61
C LYS A 34 -20.05 5.89 -5.15
N LYS A 35 -19.09 6.24 -6.02
CA LYS A 35 -18.03 5.31 -6.42
C LYS A 35 -17.24 4.94 -5.17
N MET A 36 -17.10 3.64 -4.95
CA MET A 36 -16.30 3.11 -3.86
C MET A 36 -14.82 3.42 -4.09
N THR A 37 -14.17 4.00 -3.09
CA THR A 37 -12.73 4.24 -3.09
C THR A 37 -11.97 3.11 -2.39
N VAL A 38 -10.64 3.07 -2.54
CA VAL A 38 -9.80 2.09 -1.83
C VAL A 38 -9.88 2.29 -0.31
N SER A 39 -10.03 3.53 0.17
CA SER A 39 -10.24 3.81 1.60
C SER A 39 -11.59 3.28 2.09
N ASP A 40 -12.67 3.48 1.32
CA ASP A 40 -13.98 2.92 1.67
C ASP A 40 -13.91 1.37 1.75
N LEU A 41 -13.19 0.73 0.81
CA LEU A 41 -12.99 -0.72 0.82
C LEU A 41 -12.19 -1.19 2.03
N ARG A 42 -11.08 -0.52 2.33
CA ARG A 42 -10.26 -0.82 3.51
C ARG A 42 -11.09 -0.77 4.79
N ASP A 43 -11.86 0.29 4.98
CA ASP A 43 -12.66 0.51 6.18
C ASP A 43 -13.79 -0.51 6.29
N ALA A 44 -14.34 -0.95 5.16
CA ALA A 44 -15.31 -2.02 5.12
C ALA A 44 -14.69 -3.40 5.44
N VAL A 45 -13.50 -3.69 4.90
CA VAL A 45 -12.78 -4.95 5.11
C VAL A 45 -12.37 -5.14 6.57
N GLN A 46 -12.01 -4.06 7.28
CA GLN A 46 -11.68 -4.11 8.72
C GLN A 46 -12.81 -4.67 9.60
N LYS A 47 -14.06 -4.68 9.11
CA LYS A 47 -15.19 -5.30 9.82
C LYS A 47 -15.23 -6.82 9.67
N TYR A 48 -14.57 -7.36 8.65
CA TYR A 48 -14.59 -8.79 8.33
C TYR A 48 -13.30 -9.50 8.72
N VAL A 49 -12.18 -8.79 8.71
CA VAL A 49 -10.88 -9.35 9.08
C VAL A 49 -10.14 -8.39 10.00
N SER A 50 -9.65 -8.92 11.12
CA SER A 50 -8.87 -8.12 12.05
C SER A 50 -7.46 -7.85 11.50
N LEU A 51 -6.95 -6.65 11.78
CA LEU A 51 -5.59 -6.25 11.36
C LEU A 51 -4.52 -7.11 12.02
N ASP A 52 -4.79 -7.59 13.24
CA ASP A 52 -3.88 -8.45 13.99
C ASP A 52 -3.79 -9.85 13.39
N GLU A 53 -4.91 -10.45 12.96
CA GLU A 53 -4.92 -11.74 12.25
C GLU A 53 -4.25 -11.63 10.87
N LEU A 54 -4.49 -10.54 10.14
CA LEU A 54 -3.79 -10.31 8.86
C LEU A 54 -2.30 -10.13 9.05
N ALA A 55 -1.89 -9.41 10.09
CA ALA A 55 -0.48 -9.27 10.43
C ALA A 55 0.11 -10.64 10.78
N GLU A 56 -0.52 -11.43 11.64
CA GLU A 56 -0.06 -12.77 12.01
C GLU A 56 0.04 -13.73 10.82
N LEU A 57 -0.94 -13.71 9.92
CA LEU A 57 -0.89 -14.48 8.68
C LEU A 57 0.20 -13.97 7.74
N LEU A 58 0.42 -12.67 7.66
CA LEU A 58 1.53 -12.07 6.91
C LEU A 58 2.89 -12.59 7.39
N PHE A 59 3.07 -12.75 8.71
CA PHE A 59 4.30 -13.31 9.29
C PHE A 59 4.50 -14.78 8.92
N ASN A 60 3.43 -15.58 8.85
CA ASN A 60 3.52 -17.02 8.71
C ASN A 60 3.39 -17.53 7.26
N ASP A 61 2.50 -16.92 6.48
CA ASP A 61 2.13 -17.39 5.14
C ASP A 61 1.51 -16.25 4.32
N ARG A 62 2.37 -15.50 3.60
CA ARG A 62 1.95 -14.38 2.74
C ARG A 62 0.85 -14.78 1.76
N LYS A 63 0.91 -15.98 1.18
CA LYS A 63 -0.09 -16.45 0.22
C LYS A 63 -1.45 -16.63 0.87
N LYS A 64 -1.49 -17.14 2.11
CA LYS A 64 -2.74 -17.22 2.87
C LYS A 64 -3.25 -15.84 3.28
N ALA A 65 -2.38 -14.93 3.71
CA ALA A 65 -2.79 -13.57 4.04
C ALA A 65 -3.44 -12.86 2.83
N GLU A 66 -2.86 -13.03 1.64
CA GLU A 66 -3.40 -12.49 0.39
C GLU A 66 -4.76 -13.09 0.04
N ALA A 67 -4.90 -14.42 0.18
CA ALA A 67 -6.16 -15.13 -0.05
C ALA A 67 -7.25 -14.68 0.94
N GLU A 68 -6.90 -14.49 2.21
CA GLU A 68 -7.82 -14.03 3.26
C GLU A 68 -8.30 -12.61 2.98
N LEU A 69 -7.38 -11.69 2.64
CA LEU A 69 -7.74 -10.31 2.31
C LEU A 69 -8.63 -10.25 1.06
N ARG A 70 -8.35 -11.07 0.05
CA ARG A 70 -9.18 -11.17 -1.15
C ARG A 70 -10.58 -11.69 -0.80
N GLY A 71 -10.66 -12.75 0.02
CA GLY A 71 -11.94 -13.28 0.50
C GLY A 71 -12.76 -12.24 1.27
N ALA A 72 -12.10 -11.43 2.10
CA ALA A 72 -12.75 -10.34 2.82
C ALA A 72 -13.30 -9.25 1.89
N CYS A 73 -12.56 -8.90 0.83
CA CYS A 73 -13.04 -7.97 -0.20
C CYS A 73 -14.31 -8.52 -0.88
N ASP A 74 -14.31 -9.80 -1.25
CA ASP A 74 -15.47 -10.44 -1.86
C ASP A 74 -16.69 -10.41 -0.92
N GLN A 75 -16.51 -10.67 0.38
CA GLN A 75 -17.58 -10.53 1.38
C GLN A 75 -18.11 -9.10 1.49
N VAL A 76 -17.23 -8.10 1.42
CA VAL A 76 -17.63 -6.68 1.43
C VAL A 76 -18.51 -6.35 0.23
N PHE A 77 -18.14 -6.82 -0.97
CA PHE A 77 -18.91 -6.55 -2.19
C PHE A 77 -20.24 -7.30 -2.22
N LEU A 78 -20.31 -8.51 -1.65
CA LEU A 78 -21.55 -9.27 -1.56
C LEU A 78 -22.55 -8.67 -0.56
N ASN A 79 -22.05 -8.15 0.56
CA ASN A 79 -22.89 -7.70 1.68
C ASN A 79 -23.22 -6.20 1.65
N ASN A 80 -22.45 -5.37 0.94
CA ASN A 80 -22.74 -3.93 0.82
C ASN A 80 -23.39 -3.59 -0.53
N GLN A 81 -24.71 -3.45 -0.51
CA GLN A 81 -25.49 -2.96 -1.66
C GLN A 81 -25.35 -1.44 -1.89
N ASP A 82 -24.71 -0.72 -0.97
CA ASP A 82 -24.53 0.73 -1.03
C ASP A 82 -23.59 1.18 -2.17
N TYR A 83 -22.84 0.24 -2.77
CA TYR A 83 -21.89 0.52 -3.84
C TYR A 83 -22.26 -0.26 -5.11
N LEU A 84 -22.58 0.45 -6.19
CA LEU A 84 -22.61 -0.15 -7.53
C LEU A 84 -21.19 -0.23 -8.08
N CYS A 85 -20.52 -1.38 -7.86
CA CYS A 85 -19.23 -1.68 -8.45
C CYS A 85 -19.40 -2.76 -9.52
N SER A 86 -18.94 -2.51 -10.74
CA SER A 86 -18.83 -3.57 -11.75
C SER A 86 -17.80 -4.62 -11.31
N ALA A 87 -17.85 -5.82 -11.90
CA ALA A 87 -16.84 -6.85 -11.62
C ALA A 87 -15.41 -6.35 -11.92
N GLU A 88 -15.26 -5.49 -12.92
CA GLU A 88 -13.98 -4.85 -13.25
C GLU A 88 -13.54 -3.86 -12.17
N ASP A 89 -14.46 -3.04 -11.65
CA ASP A 89 -14.16 -2.12 -10.55
C ASP A 89 -13.80 -2.87 -9.26
N GLN A 90 -14.51 -3.96 -8.95
CA GLN A 90 -14.21 -4.82 -7.79
C GLN A 90 -12.81 -5.43 -7.90
N ALA A 91 -12.47 -5.99 -9.06
CA ALA A 91 -11.14 -6.54 -9.33
C ALA A 91 -10.04 -5.47 -9.20
N ARG A 92 -10.28 -4.27 -9.75
CA ARG A 92 -9.35 -3.14 -9.65
C ARG A 92 -9.17 -2.69 -8.20
N LEU A 93 -10.25 -2.47 -7.46
CA LEU A 93 -10.21 -2.03 -6.07
C LEU A 93 -9.54 -3.07 -5.16
N THR A 94 -9.84 -4.35 -5.36
CA THR A 94 -9.19 -5.45 -4.64
C THR A 94 -7.69 -5.43 -4.91
N THR A 95 -7.28 -5.36 -6.17
CA THR A 95 -5.87 -5.31 -6.55
C THR A 95 -5.18 -4.10 -5.92
N SER A 96 -5.79 -2.91 -5.98
CA SER A 96 -5.24 -1.72 -5.33
C SER A 96 -5.13 -1.85 -3.82
N LEU A 97 -6.08 -2.51 -3.14
CA LEU A 97 -5.97 -2.76 -1.70
C LEU A 97 -4.87 -3.78 -1.38
N LEU A 98 -4.74 -4.84 -2.19
CA LEU A 98 -3.66 -5.80 -2.09
C LEU A 98 -2.30 -5.10 -2.26
N ASP A 99 -2.16 -4.19 -3.23
CA ASP A 99 -0.93 -3.42 -3.44
C ASP A 99 -0.61 -2.52 -2.23
N VAL A 100 -1.62 -1.91 -1.62
CA VAL A 100 -1.45 -1.11 -0.41
C VAL A 100 -0.97 -1.97 0.77
N VAL A 101 -1.52 -3.17 0.94
CA VAL A 101 -1.19 -4.06 2.08
C VAL A 101 0.10 -4.83 1.85
N PHE A 102 0.33 -5.37 0.66
CA PHE A 102 1.39 -6.31 0.35
C PHE A 102 2.48 -5.74 -0.57
N GLY A 103 2.21 -4.65 -1.27
CA GLY A 103 3.17 -4.01 -2.17
C GLY A 103 4.31 -3.32 -1.43
N MET A 104 5.38 -3.06 -2.18
CA MET A 104 6.60 -2.40 -1.67
C MET A 104 6.60 -0.89 -1.96
N GLY A 105 5.51 -0.39 -2.56
CA GLY A 105 5.30 1.03 -2.80
C GLY A 105 6.26 1.56 -3.88
N PRO A 106 6.83 2.76 -3.73
CA PRO A 106 7.60 3.43 -4.78
C PRO A 106 8.87 2.69 -5.21
N ILE A 107 9.36 1.72 -4.42
CA ILE A 107 10.59 0.97 -4.73
C ILE A 107 10.35 -0.31 -5.53
N GLU A 108 9.10 -0.71 -5.72
CA GLU A 108 8.75 -1.98 -6.37
C GLU A 108 9.31 -2.08 -7.79
N GLU A 109 9.26 -0.98 -8.55
CA GLU A 109 9.83 -0.92 -9.91
C GLU A 109 11.36 -1.10 -9.93
N PHE A 110 12.06 -0.76 -8.85
CA PHE A 110 13.52 -0.92 -8.77
C PHE A 110 13.90 -2.34 -8.35
N ILE A 111 13.03 -3.04 -7.65
CA ILE A 111 13.24 -4.44 -7.25
C ILE A 111 13.14 -5.37 -8.45
N ASP A 112 12.24 -5.06 -9.39
CA ASP A 112 12.05 -5.84 -10.61
C ASP A 112 13.04 -5.47 -11.73
N ASP A 113 13.90 -4.46 -11.52
CA ASP A 113 14.88 -4.02 -12.49
C ASP A 113 16.25 -4.65 -12.23
N ASP A 114 16.60 -5.65 -13.05
CA ASP A 114 17.86 -6.41 -12.96
C ASP A 114 19.14 -5.54 -13.05
N SER A 115 19.04 -4.29 -13.51
CA SER A 115 20.20 -3.39 -13.56
C SER A 115 20.42 -2.60 -12.27
N VAL A 116 19.46 -2.65 -11.33
CA VAL A 116 19.60 -2.14 -9.96
C VAL A 116 20.27 -3.19 -9.09
N THR A 117 21.37 -2.81 -8.44
CA THR A 117 22.11 -3.70 -7.54
C THR A 117 21.86 -3.40 -6.07
N GLU A 118 21.50 -2.16 -5.74
CA GLU A 118 21.22 -1.73 -4.37
C GLU A 118 20.13 -0.65 -4.34
N ILE A 119 19.28 -0.69 -3.31
CA ILE A 119 18.25 0.32 -3.03
C ILE A 119 18.49 0.85 -1.62
N MET A 120 18.66 2.17 -1.49
CA MET A 120 18.92 2.85 -0.23
C MET A 120 17.80 3.84 0.06
N ILE A 121 17.25 3.80 1.27
CA ILE A 121 16.16 4.67 1.71
C ILE A 121 16.60 5.35 3.00
N ASN A 122 16.91 6.64 2.92
CA ASN A 122 17.33 7.43 4.09
C ASN A 122 16.15 8.19 4.73
N GLY A 123 15.05 8.31 4.00
CA GLY A 123 13.82 8.99 4.41
C GLY A 123 12.83 9.02 3.26
N ALA A 124 11.62 9.53 3.50
CA ALA A 124 10.53 9.48 2.52
C ALA A 124 10.86 10.12 1.16
N ASN A 125 11.72 11.14 1.17
CA ASN A 125 12.12 11.91 -0.01
C ASN A 125 13.52 11.56 -0.52
N GLU A 126 14.16 10.55 0.06
CA GLU A 126 15.58 10.25 -0.10
C GLU A 126 15.78 8.78 -0.43
N ILE A 127 15.35 8.42 -1.65
CA ILE A 127 15.53 7.10 -2.24
C ILE A 127 16.64 7.16 -3.28
N TYR A 128 17.64 6.31 -3.10
CA TYR A 128 18.78 6.14 -4.01
C TYR A 128 18.83 4.71 -4.52
N ILE A 129 19.36 4.53 -5.73
CA ILE A 129 19.63 3.22 -6.29
C ILE A 129 21.07 3.17 -6.81
N GLU A 130 21.65 1.99 -6.80
CA GLU A 130 22.93 1.72 -7.45
C GLU A 130 22.68 1.01 -8.78
N ARG A 131 23.28 1.53 -9.85
CA ARG A 131 23.33 0.86 -11.15
C ARG A 131 24.76 0.85 -11.66
N ARG A 132 25.28 -0.34 -11.96
CA ARG A 132 26.62 -0.52 -12.53
C ARG A 132 27.72 0.19 -11.71
N GLY A 133 27.65 0.18 -10.37
CA GLY A 133 28.64 0.84 -9.52
C GLY A 133 28.38 2.33 -9.26
N VAL A 134 27.31 2.92 -9.80
CA VAL A 134 27.01 4.35 -9.65
C VAL A 134 25.73 4.54 -8.85
N ILE A 135 25.81 5.34 -7.79
CA ILE A 135 24.68 5.72 -6.96
C ILE A 135 23.96 6.91 -7.61
N GLU A 136 22.65 6.77 -7.84
CA GLU A 136 21.78 7.81 -8.38
C GLU A 136 20.59 8.08 -7.46
N LYS A 137 20.21 9.35 -7.33
CA LYS A 137 19.00 9.74 -6.60
C LYS A 137 17.79 9.56 -7.51
N THR A 138 16.77 8.86 -7.03
CA THR A 138 15.55 8.63 -7.79
C THR A 138 14.59 9.82 -7.69
N ASN A 139 13.60 9.88 -8.59
CA ASN A 139 12.49 10.84 -8.50
C ASN A 139 11.30 10.31 -7.67
N LYS A 140 11.39 9.07 -7.17
CA LYS A 140 10.34 8.42 -6.39
C LYS A 140 10.43 8.83 -4.93
N LYS A 141 9.27 8.81 -4.28
CA LYS A 141 9.10 9.27 -2.90
C LYS A 141 8.00 8.47 -2.22
N PHE A 142 8.18 8.22 -0.94
CA PHE A 142 7.08 7.83 -0.06
C PHE A 142 6.27 9.06 0.32
N ALA A 143 5.03 8.85 0.79
CA ALA A 143 4.20 9.94 1.29
C ALA A 143 4.81 10.62 2.53
N ASN A 144 5.38 9.83 3.44
CA ASN A 144 6.01 10.26 4.69
C ASN A 144 6.95 9.16 5.22
N ASP A 145 7.64 9.45 6.32
CA ASP A 145 8.58 8.51 6.94
C ASP A 145 7.85 7.33 7.59
N GLU A 146 6.57 7.49 7.96
CA GLU A 146 5.73 6.41 8.47
C GLU A 146 5.55 5.29 7.43
N GLN A 147 5.39 5.63 6.14
CA GLN A 147 5.36 4.63 5.07
C GLN A 147 6.68 3.87 4.95
N VAL A 148 7.81 4.54 5.18
CA VAL A 148 9.13 3.88 5.16
C VAL A 148 9.21 2.87 6.29
N ARG A 149 8.77 3.24 7.51
CA ARG A 149 8.73 2.30 8.65
C ARG A 149 7.86 1.10 8.36
N VAL A 150 6.71 1.28 7.71
CA VAL A 150 5.86 0.13 7.44
C VAL A 150 6.41 -0.74 6.31
N LEU A 151 7.07 -0.15 5.31
CA LEU A 151 7.83 -0.95 4.36
C LEU A 151 8.87 -1.81 5.09
N LEU A 152 9.60 -1.26 6.05
CA LEU A 152 10.56 -2.04 6.87
C LEU A 152 9.85 -3.18 7.61
N ASP A 153 8.74 -2.90 8.28
CA ASP A 153 7.96 -3.95 8.97
C ASP A 153 7.49 -5.04 8.00
N LYS A 154 7.00 -4.68 6.81
CA LYS A 154 6.56 -5.63 5.77
C LYS A 154 7.71 -6.52 5.27
N VAL A 155 8.90 -5.93 5.10
CA VAL A 155 10.09 -6.63 4.61
C VAL A 155 10.68 -7.56 5.68
N LEU A 156 10.65 -7.13 6.94
CA LEU A 156 11.21 -7.89 8.06
C LEU A 156 10.24 -8.90 8.67
N ALA A 157 8.93 -8.69 8.51
CA ALA A 157 7.90 -9.55 9.07
C ALA A 157 8.09 -11.04 8.69
N PRO A 158 8.25 -11.42 7.41
CA PRO A 158 8.48 -12.82 7.05
C PRO A 158 9.74 -13.44 7.68
N LEU A 159 10.69 -12.61 8.13
CA LEU A 159 11.95 -13.04 8.74
C LEU A 159 11.84 -13.18 10.27
N GLY A 160 10.68 -12.87 10.86
CA GLY A 160 10.47 -12.85 12.31
C GLY A 160 11.30 -11.79 13.03
N ARG A 161 11.69 -10.72 12.33
CA ARG A 161 12.52 -9.63 12.87
C ARG A 161 11.69 -8.36 13.02
N ARG A 162 12.11 -7.50 13.96
CA ARG A 162 11.51 -6.18 14.21
C ARG A 162 12.63 -5.17 14.46
N ILE A 163 12.37 -3.92 14.11
CA ILE A 163 13.20 -2.77 14.47
C ILE A 163 12.38 -1.91 15.41
N ASP A 164 12.97 -1.55 16.54
CA ASP A 164 12.37 -0.65 17.52
C ASP A 164 13.46 0.23 18.13
N GLU A 165 13.05 1.16 18.99
CA GLU A 165 13.97 2.09 19.66
C GLU A 165 15.02 1.37 20.54
N SER A 166 14.76 0.12 20.94
CA SER A 166 15.70 -0.69 21.74
C SER A 166 16.66 -1.49 20.86
N SER A 167 16.26 -1.81 19.62
CA SER A 167 17.04 -2.56 18.63
C SER A 167 17.01 -1.87 17.25
N PRO A 168 17.85 -0.83 17.06
CA PRO A 168 17.80 0.04 15.88
C PRO A 168 18.51 -0.53 14.65
N MET A 169 19.05 -1.76 14.71
CA MET A 169 19.82 -2.37 13.63
C MET A 169 19.43 -3.82 13.38
N VAL A 170 19.21 -4.16 12.12
CA VAL A 170 18.86 -5.48 11.60
C VAL A 170 19.63 -5.75 10.31
N ASN A 171 20.23 -6.94 10.25
CA ASN A 171 20.77 -7.51 9.03
C ASN A 171 20.01 -8.79 8.70
N ALA A 172 19.43 -8.87 7.50
CA ALA A 172 18.56 -9.98 7.13
C ALA A 172 18.71 -10.39 5.65
N ARG A 173 18.31 -11.63 5.34
CA ARG A 173 18.28 -12.18 3.98
C ARG A 173 16.85 -12.52 3.61
N LEU A 174 16.41 -12.03 2.47
CA LEU A 174 15.08 -12.26 1.92
C LEU A 174 15.05 -13.56 1.10
N GLU A 175 13.84 -14.07 0.83
CA GLU A 175 13.60 -15.36 0.17
C GLU A 175 14.22 -15.49 -1.24
N ARG A 176 14.51 -14.36 -1.91
CA ARG A 176 15.16 -14.31 -3.24
C ARG A 176 16.68 -14.07 -3.19
N GLY A 177 17.29 -14.14 -2.01
CA GLY A 177 18.74 -13.92 -1.82
C GLY A 177 19.15 -12.46 -1.65
N HIS A 178 18.21 -11.51 -1.81
CA HIS A 178 18.41 -10.10 -1.49
C HIS A 178 18.77 -9.92 0.00
N ARG A 179 19.46 -8.82 0.30
CA ARG A 179 19.87 -8.46 1.66
C ARG A 179 19.21 -7.16 2.07
N VAL A 180 18.91 -7.07 3.35
CA VAL A 180 18.35 -5.87 3.98
C VAL A 180 19.22 -5.51 5.16
N ASN A 181 19.56 -4.23 5.24
CA ASN A 181 20.21 -3.60 6.37
C ASN A 181 19.40 -2.36 6.72
N ALA A 182 18.96 -2.25 7.97
CA ALA A 182 18.15 -1.16 8.47
C ALA A 182 18.41 -0.98 9.96
#